data_AF-A0A838D8V6-F1
#
_entry.id   AF-A0A838D8V6-F1
#
_cell.length_a   1.000
_cell.length_b   1.000
_cell.length_c   1.000
_cell.angle_alpha   90.00
_cell.angle_beta   90.00
_cell.angle_gamma   90.00
#
_symmetry.space_group_name_H-M   'P 1'
#
loop_
_entity.id
_entity.type
_entity.pdbx_description
1 polymer ?
#
loop_
_entity_poly.entity_id
_entity_poly.type
_entity_poly.pdbx_seq_one_letter_code
_entity_poly.pdbx_strand_id
1 'polypeptide(L)'
;MTIAFELQGQQFVALNGGPGFPFTNAVSLVVNCESQEEIDHYRERPAADGGEQIQCGWLKDKFGMPWQIVPRQVWDWLRGDDPARVQRV
;
A
#
# COMPACT_ATOMS: atom_id res chain seq x y z
N MET A 1 -6.85 -23.32 -7.49
CA MET A 1 -8.08 -22.89 -6.78
C MET A 1 -8.07 -21.38 -6.69
N THR A 2 -9.17 -20.71 -7.06
CA THR A 2 -9.30 -19.25 -7.03
C THR A 2 -10.30 -18.79 -5.99
N ILE A 3 -10.13 -17.58 -5.46
CA ILE A 3 -11.05 -16.92 -4.51
C ILE A 3 -11.31 -15.51 -5.00
N ALA A 4 -12.60 -15.13 -5.13
CA ALA A 4 -13.01 -13.77 -5.39
C ALA A 4 -13.21 -13.01 -4.08
N PHE A 5 -12.79 -11.75 -4.02
CA PHE A 5 -12.95 -10.87 -2.87
C PHE A 5 -12.99 -9.41 -3.31
N GLU A 6 -13.41 -8.54 -2.40
CA GLU A 6 -13.50 -7.11 -2.63
C GLU A 6 -12.62 -6.35 -1.64
N LEU A 7 -11.93 -5.32 -2.12
CA LEU A 7 -11.24 -4.33 -1.31
C LEU A 7 -11.72 -2.93 -1.71
N GLN A 8 -12.33 -2.19 -0.79
CA GLN A 8 -12.77 -0.80 -1.02
C GLN A 8 -13.58 -0.64 -2.32
N GLY A 9 -14.53 -1.53 -2.61
CA GLY A 9 -15.35 -1.51 -3.82
C GLY A 9 -14.69 -2.13 -5.06
N GLN A 10 -13.40 -2.45 -5.03
CA GLN A 10 -12.71 -3.08 -6.15
C GLN A 10 -12.68 -4.60 -6.02
N GLN A 11 -13.16 -5.29 -7.06
CA GLN A 11 -13.18 -6.75 -7.13
C GLN A 11 -11.80 -7.30 -7.53
N PHE A 12 -11.38 -8.35 -6.85
CA PHE A 12 -10.15 -9.09 -7.12
C PHE A 12 -10.42 -10.59 -7.15
N VAL A 13 -9.55 -11.32 -7.85
CA VAL A 13 -9.50 -12.78 -7.81
C VAL A 13 -8.08 -13.19 -7.45
N ALA A 14 -7.92 -13.88 -6.33
CA ALA A 14 -6.67 -14.51 -5.93
C ALA A 14 -6.60 -15.95 -6.44
N LEU A 15 -5.41 -16.41 -6.79
CA LEU A 15 -5.15 -17.78 -7.23
C LEU A 15 -4.12 -18.44 -6.30
N ASN A 16 -4.45 -19.62 -5.79
CA ASN A 16 -3.46 -20.49 -5.14
C ASN A 16 -2.56 -21.13 -6.20
N GLY A 17 -1.52 -20.40 -6.62
CA GLY A 17 -0.57 -20.78 -7.68
C GLY A 17 0.72 -21.46 -7.21
N GLY A 18 0.92 -21.61 -5.90
CA GLY A 18 2.16 -22.13 -5.31
C GLY A 18 3.28 -21.08 -5.24
N PRO A 19 4.45 -21.44 -4.67
CA PRO A 19 5.52 -20.49 -4.33
C PRO A 19 6.35 -20.00 -5.53
N GLY A 20 6.12 -20.52 -6.74
CA GLY A 20 6.94 -20.21 -7.93
C GLY A 20 6.75 -18.80 -8.51
N PHE A 21 5.79 -18.03 -7.99
CA PHE A 21 5.40 -16.71 -8.52
C PHE A 21 5.37 -15.65 -7.42
N PRO A 22 6.52 -15.24 -6.86
CA PRO A 22 6.55 -14.24 -5.80
C PRO A 22 6.14 -12.86 -6.32
N PHE A 23 5.47 -12.07 -5.48
CA PHE A 23 5.24 -10.67 -5.75
C PHE A 23 6.54 -9.88 -5.80
N THR A 24 6.54 -8.83 -6.62
CA THR A 24 7.62 -7.83 -6.67
C THR A 24 7.01 -6.45 -6.50
N ASN A 25 7.83 -5.44 -6.20
CA ASN A 25 7.37 -4.05 -6.06
C ASN A 25 6.89 -3.43 -7.40
N ALA A 26 6.93 -4.17 -8.51
CA ALA A 26 6.41 -3.71 -9.80
C ALA A 26 4.89 -3.53 -9.79
N VAL A 27 4.17 -4.24 -8.91
CA VAL A 27 2.73 -4.05 -8.67
C VAL A 27 2.52 -3.83 -7.18
N SER A 28 1.72 -2.82 -6.84
CA SER A 28 1.35 -2.53 -5.46
C SER A 28 -0.08 -2.00 -5.39
N LEU A 29 -0.72 -2.13 -4.23
CA LEU A 29 -2.01 -1.53 -3.95
C LEU A 29 -1.81 -0.25 -3.15
N VAL A 30 -2.46 0.84 -3.58
CA VAL A 30 -2.39 2.13 -2.90
C VAL A 30 -3.63 2.33 -2.05
N VAL A 31 -3.43 2.65 -0.77
CA VAL A 31 -4.48 3.08 0.14
C VAL A 31 -4.32 4.58 0.35
N ASN A 32 -5.29 5.36 -0.13
CA ASN A 32 -5.33 6.79 0.13
C ASN A 32 -6.01 7.03 1.48
N CYS A 33 -5.26 7.54 2.44
CA CYS A 33 -5.74 7.80 3.80
C CYS A 33 -6.15 9.27 3.94
N GLU A 34 -7.27 9.50 4.61
CA GLU A 34 -7.82 10.83 4.88
C GLU A 34 -7.29 11.43 6.19
N SER A 35 -6.82 10.59 7.11
CA SER A 35 -6.35 11.02 8.43
C SER A 35 -5.08 10.29 8.88
N GLN A 36 -4.42 10.85 9.90
CA GLN A 36 -3.24 10.23 10.50
C GLN A 36 -3.60 8.90 11.19
N GLU A 37 -4.78 8.81 11.80
CA GLU A 37 -5.26 7.60 12.44
C GLU A 37 -5.43 6.44 11.44
N GLU A 38 -5.90 6.72 10.22
CA GLU A 38 -5.95 5.70 9.16
C GLU A 38 -4.56 5.24 8.74
N ILE A 39 -3.62 6.18 8.60
CA ILE A 39 -2.23 5.88 8.26
C ILE A 39 -1.63 4.95 9.30
N ASP A 40 -1.79 5.27 10.58
CA ASP A 40 -1.25 4.50 11.69
C ASP A 40 -1.91 3.11 11.74
N HIS A 41 -3.23 3.05 11.58
CA HIS A 41 -3.98 1.79 11.51
C HIS A 41 -3.44 0.83 10.44
N TYR A 42 -3.22 1.34 9.22
CA TYR A 42 -2.78 0.50 8.10
C TYR A 42 -1.27 0.21 8.13
N ARG A 43 -0.46 1.07 8.75
CA ARG A 43 0.99 0.83 8.89
C ARG A 43 1.33 -0.18 9.97
N GLU A 44 0.62 -0.17 11.10
CA GLU A 44 0.98 -0.98 12.26
C GLU A 44 0.51 -2.43 12.15
N ARG A 45 -0.64 -2.66 11.51
CA ARG A 45 -1.24 -4.01 11.42
C ARG A 45 -0.38 -5.05 10.68
N PRO A 46 0.25 -4.75 9.54
CA PRO A 46 0.97 -5.77 8.78
C PRO A 46 2.11 -6.41 9.57
N ALA A 47 2.84 -5.64 10.37
CA ALA A 47 3.92 -6.17 11.22
C ALA A 47 3.40 -7.15 12.28
N ALA A 48 2.20 -6.93 12.82
CA ALA A 48 1.57 -7.83 13.79
C ALA A 48 1.15 -9.18 13.16
N ASP A 49 0.81 -9.18 11.87
CA ASP A 49 0.28 -10.34 11.14
C ASP A 49 1.36 -11.10 10.33
N GLY A 50 2.64 -10.79 10.50
CA GLY A 50 3.76 -11.44 9.81
C GLY A 50 4.16 -10.81 8.47
N GLY A 51 3.74 -9.57 8.22
CA GLY A 51 4.22 -8.71 7.15
C GLY A 51 5.48 -7.91 7.51
N GLU A 52 5.94 -7.08 6.58
CA GLU A 52 7.18 -6.31 6.68
C GLU A 52 6.91 -4.82 6.39
N GLN A 53 7.35 -3.92 7.27
CA GLN A 53 7.42 -2.50 6.93
C GLN A 53 8.69 -2.22 6.13
N ILE A 54 8.57 -1.45 5.05
CA ILE A 54 9.71 -1.08 4.20
C ILE A 54 10.12 0.36 4.53
N GLN A 55 9.86 1.31 3.64
CA GLN A 55 10.20 2.73 3.78
C GLN A 55 9.16 3.59 3.05
N CYS A 56 9.07 4.87 3.42
CA CYS A 56 8.23 5.84 2.71
C CYS A 56 6.76 5.42 2.55
N GLY A 57 6.18 4.76 3.55
CA GLY A 57 4.81 4.27 3.52
C GLY A 57 4.59 2.95 2.77
N TRP A 58 5.66 2.32 2.28
CA TRP A 58 5.59 0.98 1.71
C TRP A 58 5.62 -0.10 2.79
N LEU A 59 4.84 -1.14 2.56
CA LEU A 59 4.85 -2.36 3.37
C LEU A 59 4.51 -3.58 2.51
N LYS A 60 4.84 -4.76 3.01
CA LYS A 60 4.37 -6.04 2.48
C LYS A 60 3.47 -6.70 3.50
N ASP A 61 2.36 -7.26 3.07
CA ASP A 61 1.57 -8.13 3.92
C ASP A 61 2.23 -9.51 4.08
N LYS A 62 1.61 -10.37 4.90
CA LYS A 62 2.09 -11.74 5.16
C LYS A 62 2.15 -12.66 3.93
N PHE A 63 1.52 -12.27 2.83
CA PHE A 63 1.56 -12.99 1.55
C PHE A 63 2.62 -12.40 0.60
N GLY A 64 3.30 -11.33 1.01
CA GLY A 64 4.33 -10.64 0.24
C GLY A 64 3.80 -9.60 -0.74
N MET A 65 2.49 -9.32 -0.75
CA MET A 65 1.91 -8.31 -1.65
C MET A 65 2.36 -6.91 -1.19
N PRO A 66 2.93 -6.07 -2.08
CA PRO A 66 3.32 -4.70 -1.74
C PRO A 66 2.11 -3.77 -1.64
N TRP A 67 2.13 -2.91 -0.62
CA TRP A 67 1.13 -1.87 -0.37
C TRP A 67 1.81 -0.52 -0.15
N GLN A 68 1.10 0.55 -0.51
CA GLN A 68 1.50 1.93 -0.25
C GLN A 68 0.42 2.62 0.56
N ILE A 69 0.75 3.03 1.78
CA ILE A 69 -0.14 3.78 2.67
C ILE A 69 0.19 5.26 2.52
N VAL A 70 -0.68 5.97 1.82
CA VAL A 70 -0.39 7.30 1.28
C VAL A 70 -1.41 8.31 1.81
N PRO A 71 -0.99 9.39 2.49
CA PRO A 71 -1.90 10.48 2.82
C PRO A 71 -2.46 11.09 1.54
N ARG A 72 -3.78 11.25 1.43
CA ARG A 72 -4.41 11.82 0.22
C ARG A 72 -3.83 13.18 -0.16
N GLN A 73 -3.47 13.98 0.82
CA GLN A 73 -2.88 15.32 0.68
C GLN A 73 -1.50 15.30 -0.02
N VAL A 74 -0.78 14.17 -0.02
CA VAL A 74 0.56 14.10 -0.63
C VAL A 74 0.50 14.40 -2.13
N TRP A 75 -0.60 14.04 -2.79
CA TRP A 75 -0.75 14.26 -4.23
C TRP A 75 -0.86 15.73 -4.57
N ASP A 76 -1.48 16.53 -3.70
CA ASP A 76 -1.57 17.98 -3.86
C ASP A 76 -0.21 18.64 -3.60
N TRP A 77 0.56 18.11 -2.64
CA TRP A 77 1.88 18.63 -2.31
C TRP A 77 2.91 18.34 -3.41
N LEU A 78 2.88 17.15 -4.00
CA LEU A 78 3.79 16.73 -5.06
C LEU A 78 3.48 17.36 -6.43
N ARG A 79 2.25 17.82 -6.64
CA ARG A 79 1.80 18.47 -7.89
C ARG A 79 1.81 20.00 -7.82
N GLY A 80 2.33 20.59 -6.75
CA GLY A 80 2.35 22.03 -6.58
C GLY A 80 3.27 22.76 -7.56
N ASP A 81 2.88 23.97 -7.97
CA ASP A 81 3.65 24.80 -8.91
C ASP A 81 4.92 25.43 -8.30
N ASP A 82 5.18 25.23 -7.01
CA ASP A 82 6.38 25.71 -6.29
C ASP A 82 7.40 24.57 -6.15
N PRO A 83 8.48 24.56 -6.97
CA PRO A 83 9.49 23.50 -6.93
C PRO A 83 10.21 23.41 -5.58
N ALA A 84 10.36 24.53 -4.86
CA ALA A 84 11.01 24.53 -3.54
C ALA A 84 10.12 23.90 -2.47
N ARG A 85 8.78 24.01 -2.61
CA ARG A 85 7.84 23.28 -1.78
C ARG A 85 7.86 21.79 -2.09
N VAL A 86 7.86 21.40 -3.37
CA VAL A 86 7.92 19.98 -3.78
C VAL A 86 9.17 19.28 -3.26
N GLN A 87 10.34 19.94 -3.27
CA GLN A 87 11.59 19.35 -2.77
C GLN A 87 11.64 19.11 -1.25
N ARG A 88 10.72 19.68 -0.47
CA ARG A 88 10.68 19.55 1.01
C ARG A 88 9.74 18.45 1.49
N VAL A 89 9.02 17.81 0.58
CA VAL A 89 8.04 16.74 0.82
C VAL A 89 8.69 15.40 0.51
#